data_AF-A0A1F6VCG6-F1
#
_entry.id   AF-A0A1F6VCG6-F1
#
_cell.length_a   1.000
_cell.length_b   1.000
_cell.length_c   1.000
_cell.angle_alpha   90.00
_cell.angle_beta   90.00
_cell.angle_gamma   90.00
#
_symmetry.space_group_name_H-M   'P 1'
#
loop_
_entity.id
_entity.type
_entity.pdbx_description
1 polymer ?
#
loop_
_entity_poly.entity_id
_entity_poly.type
_entity_poly.pdbx_seq_one_letter_code
_entity_poly.pdbx_strand_id
1 'polypeptide(L)' 'MQIVYYTVAGIVLYFAADWILRAIERRRGSVLEYRTLIFFFILLALALLSFQAIQYFLATSSSPG' A
#
# COMPACT_ATOMS: atom_id res chain seq x y z
N MET A 1 22.03 2.92 0.13
CA MET A 1 21.02 3.91 -0.30
C MET A 1 19.71 3.27 -0.77
N GLN A 2 19.71 2.23 -1.61
CA GLN A 2 18.46 1.58 -2.07
C GLN A 2 17.61 0.99 -0.93
N ILE A 3 18.25 0.35 0.06
CA ILE A 3 17.52 -0.22 1.22
C ILE A 3 16.74 0.84 2.00
N VAL A 4 17.28 2.06 2.11
CA VAL A 4 16.60 3.18 2.80
C VAL A 4 15.31 3.55 2.08
N TYR A 5 15.32 3.64 0.75
CA TYR A 5 14.11 3.94 -0.03
C TYR A 5 13.06 2.84 0.10
N TYR A 6 13.46 1.57 0.03
CA TYR A 6 12.54 0.45 0.23
C TYR A 6 11.98 0.40 1.65
N THR A 7 12.79 0.69 2.66
CA THR A 7 12.34 0.79 4.06
C THR A 7 11.35 1.94 4.24
N VAL A 8 11.65 3.12 3.68
CA VAL A 8 10.73 4.28 3.74
C VAL A 8 9.42 3.97 3.03
N ALA A 9 9.46 3.35 1.84
CA ALA A 9 8.27 2.91 1.14
C ALA A 9 7.45 1.92 1.98
N GLY A 10 8.11 0.94 2.62
CA GLY A 10 7.46 0.01 3.54
C GLY A 10 6.77 0.70 4.72
N ILE A 11 7.43 1.69 5.33
CA ILE A 11 6.88 2.50 6.42
C ILE A 11 5.64 3.26 5.94
N VAL A 12 5.73 3.94 4.78
CA VAL A 12 4.60 4.69 4.20
C VAL A 12 3.42 3.76 3.90
N LEU A 13 3.68 2.60 3.29
CA LEU A 13 2.65 1.60 3.00
C LEU A 13 2.00 1.06 4.27
N TYR A 14 2.79 0.82 5.32
CA TYR A 14 2.28 0.37 6.61
C TYR A 14 1.30 1.39 7.21
N PHE A 15 1.69 2.67 7.25
CA PHE A 15 0.83 3.73 7.76
C PHE A 15 -0.43 3.93 6.89
N ALA A 16 -0.29 3.85 5.57
CA ALA A 16 -1.43 3.91 4.66
C ALA A 16 -2.41 2.75 4.90
N ALA A 17 -1.89 1.53 5.07
CA ALA A 17 -2.71 0.35 5.36
C ALA A 17 -3.44 0.48 6.70
N ASP A 18 -2.77 0.94 7.76
CA ASP A 18 -3.39 1.13 9.08
C ASP A 18 -4.46 2.23 9.02
N TRP A 19 -4.21 3.31 8.27
CA TRP A 19 -5.18 4.38 8.08
C TRP A 19 -6.44 3.89 7.35
N ILE A 20 -6.29 3.11 6.27
CA ILE A 20 -7.41 2.53 5.52
C ILE A 20 -8.21 1.57 6.42
N LEU A 21 -7.52 0.69 7.15
CA LEU A 21 -8.16 -0.25 8.07
C LEU A 21 -8.99 0.48 9.12
N ARG A 22 -8.42 1.50 9.78
CA ARG A 22 -9.14 2.34 10.75
C ARG A 22 -10.29 3.10 10.10
N ALA A 23 -10.15 3.55 8.86
CA ALA A 23 -11.24 4.19 8.13
C ALA A 23 -12.41 3.22 7.90
N ILE A 24 -12.12 1.95 7.58
CA ILE A 24 -13.12 0.90 7.43
C ILE A 24 -13.80 0.61 8.78
N GLU A 25 -13.03 0.44 9.85
CA GLU A 25 -13.55 0.18 11.20
C GLU A 25 -14.44 1.34 11.70
N ARG A 26 -14.04 2.60 11.46
CA ARG A 26 -14.85 3.77 11.79
C ARG A 26 -16.18 3.81 11.03
N ARG A 27 -16.17 3.46 9.74
CA ARG A 27 -17.39 3.40 8.93
C ARG A 27 -18.31 2.25 9.35
N ARG A 28 -17.75 1.13 9.80
CA ARG A 28 -18.50 -0.03 10.28
C ARG A 28 -19.06 0.17 11.68
N GLY A 29 -18.40 1.00 12.50
CA GLY A 29 -18.77 1.21 13.90
C GLY A 29 -18.33 0.07 14.83
N SER A 30 -17.53 -0.87 14.34
CA SER A 30 -16.99 -1.98 15.13
C SER A 30 -15.60 -2.40 14.63
N VAL A 31 -14.80 -2.93 15.54
CA VAL A 31 -13.50 -3.53 15.22
C VAL A 31 -13.72 -4.79 14.38
N LEU A 32 -12.88 -5.01 13.38
CA LEU A 32 -12.97 -6.19 12.53
C LEU A 32 -12.43 -7.42 13.29
N GLU A 33 -13.14 -8.54 13.21
CA GLU A 33 -12.74 -9.80 13.86
C GLU A 33 -11.40 -10.32 13.32
N TYR A 34 -11.25 -10.29 12.00
CA TYR A 34 -10.02 -10.69 11.30
C TYR A 34 -9.11 -9.50 10.98
N ARG A 35 -8.99 -8.53 11.90
CA ARG A 35 -8.26 -7.27 11.71
C ARG A 35 -6.85 -7.47 11.13
N THR A 36 -6.10 -8.44 11.64
CA THR A 36 -4.73 -8.74 11.19
C THR A 36 -4.69 -9.26 9.76
N LEU A 37 -5.61 -10.16 9.38
CA LEU A 37 -5.70 -10.66 8.00
C LEU A 37 -6.10 -9.54 7.04
N ILE A 38 -7.07 -8.72 7.44
CA ILE A 38 -7.52 -7.59 6.61
C ILE A 38 -6.41 -6.56 6.45
N PHE A 39 -5.69 -6.23 7.52
CA PHE A 39 -4.49 -5.38 7.46
C PHE A 39 -3.47 -5.92 6.44
N PHE A 40 -3.19 -7.22 6.52
CA PHE A 40 -2.26 -7.88 5.61
C PHE A 40 -2.72 -7.77 4.15
N PHE A 41 -3.99 -8.04 3.86
CA PHE A 41 -4.52 -7.91 2.49
C PHE A 41 -4.49 -6.47 1.98
N ILE A 42 -4.79 -5.48 2.82
CA ILE A 42 -4.70 -4.05 2.47
C ILE A 42 -3.24 -3.70 2.15
N LEU A 43 -2.30 -4.09 3.00
CA LEU A 43 -0.88 -3.81 2.82
C LEU A 43 -0.34 -4.49 1.55
N LEU A 44 -0.72 -5.76 1.31
CA LEU A 44 -0.34 -6.51 0.12
C LEU A 44 -0.89 -5.85 -1.15
N ALA A 45 -2.16 -5.48 -1.17
CA ALA A 45 -2.78 -4.80 -2.31
C ALA A 45 -2.09 -3.47 -2.60
N LEU A 46 -1.86 -2.65 -1.57
CA LEU A 46 -1.11 -1.39 -1.70
C LEU A 46 0.30 -1.60 -2.26
N ALA A 47 1.01 -2.63 -1.78
CA ALA A 47 2.35 -2.95 -2.27
C ALA A 47 2.32 -3.31 -3.76
N LEU A 48 1.44 -4.24 -4.17
CA LEU A 48 1.29 -4.66 -5.56
C LEU A 48 0.93 -3.48 -6.47
N LEU A 49 -0.03 -2.65 -6.06
CA LEU A 49 -0.43 -1.45 -6.79
C LEU A 49 0.72 -0.44 -6.90
N SER A 50 1.53 -0.29 -5.86
CA SER A 50 2.68 0.62 -5.88
C SER A 50 3.72 0.15 -6.90
N PHE A 51 4.07 -1.14 -6.91
CA PHE A 51 4.99 -1.70 -7.90
C PHE A 51 4.42 -1.60 -9.33
N GLN A 52 3.13 -1.88 -9.51
CA GLN A 52 2.47 -1.77 -10.80
C GLN A 52 2.46 -0.31 -11.30
N ALA A 53 2.16 0.65 -10.43
CA ALA A 53 2.19 2.07 -10.78
C ALA A 53 3.60 2.51 -11.20
N ILE A 54 4.63 2.13 -10.45
CA ILE A 54 6.03 2.41 -10.80
C ILE A 54 6.36 1.86 -12.19
N GLN A 55 6.00 0.61 -12.48
CA GLN A 55 6.24 0.00 -13.78
C GLN A 55 5.48 0.69 -14.91
N TYR A 56 4.24 1.10 -14.67
CA TYR A 56 3.44 1.85 -15.64
C TYR A 56 4.09 3.20 -15.98
N PHE A 57 4.48 3.98 -14.97
CA PHE A 57 5.15 5.27 -15.18
C PHE A 57 6.51 5.12 -15.89
N LEU A 58 7.28 4.10 -15.54
CA LEU A 58 8.54 3.78 -16.23
C LEU A 58 8.29 3.39 -17.69
N ALA A 59 7.31 2.52 -17.97
CA ALA A 59 6.99 2.08 -19.32
C ALA A 59 6.48 3.22 -20.22
N THR A 60 5.67 4.13 -19.67
CA THR A 60 5.22 5.33 -20.41
C THR A 60 6.38 6.27 -20.73
N SER A 61 7.39 6.38 -19.86
CA SER A 61 8.57 7.24 -20.10
C SER A 61 9.50 6.74 -21.21
N SER A 62 9.40 5.48 -21.62
CA SER A 62 10.24 4.85 -22.66
C SER A 62 9.66 4.86 -24.07
N SER A 63 8.56 5.56 -24.33
CA SER A 63 8.06 5.76 -25.70
C SER A 63 8.84 6.91 -26.37
N PRO A 64 9.69 6.65 -27.38
CA PRO A 64 10.22 7.71 -28.21
C PRO A 64 9.08 8.15 -29.14
N GLY A 65 8.61 9.38 -28.96
CA GLY A 65 7.83 10.07 -29.99
C GLY A 65 8.69 10.39 -31.20
#